data_AF-A0A9P6QQ56-F1
#
_entry.id   AF-A0A9P6QQ56-F1
#
_cell.length_a   1.000
_cell.length_b   1.000
_cell.length_c   1.000
_cell.angle_alpha   90.00
_cell.angle_beta   90.00
_cell.angle_gamma   90.00
#
_symmetry.space_group_name_H-M   'P 1'
#
loop_
_entity.id
_entity.type
_entity.pdbx_description
1 polymer ?
#
loop_
_entity_poly.entity_id
_entity_poly.type
_entity_poly.pdbx_seq_one_letter_code
_entity_poly.pdbx_strand_id
1 'polypeptide(L)'
;ILTPNFQVTHSFAMGAADSPSTYNFGTAFIGQQSFLSGNLDTDGNVQARANYAWTNTNVSKIQSQLSTTPGQSMLQLEHDHNGQSYNLNLKAVNPSVTDSTGILIASYLQSITRNLALGAEAVLQRPTPQQSESTYSYVAKYTGNDYIATATYQGFGALQASYYLRYSEKVDFGTEIQLVTAGGRRDAVATVGGKFEFRRSTFRGQVDTTGKVAAVLEEKIVPGFSFLISGEMDHSKGQSRFGVGMMWEV
;
A
#
# COMPACT_ATOMS: atom_id res chain seq x y z
N ILE A 1 31.22 -10.28 0.98
CA ILE A 1 30.15 -11.20 1.41
C ILE A 1 29.19 -10.38 2.25
N LEU A 2 28.08 -9.93 1.66
CA LEU A 2 27.02 -9.27 2.41
C LEU A 2 26.43 -10.32 3.36
N THR A 3 26.14 -9.92 4.60
CA THR A 3 25.40 -10.80 5.51
C THR A 3 24.02 -11.08 4.90
N PRO A 4 23.43 -12.27 5.10
CA PRO A 4 22.11 -12.63 4.54
C PRO A 4 20.97 -11.69 4.95
N ASN A 5 21.25 -10.80 5.90
CA ASN A 5 20.34 -9.81 6.44
C ASN A 5 20.43 -8.46 5.71
N PHE A 6 21.35 -8.27 4.78
CA PHE A 6 21.52 -7.01 4.05
C PHE A 6 21.31 -7.20 2.56
N GLN A 7 20.35 -6.45 2.01
CA GLN A 7 19.99 -6.46 0.61
C GLN A 7 20.25 -5.07 0.01
N VAL A 8 20.81 -5.07 -1.20
CA VAL A 8 21.05 -3.86 -1.98
C VAL A 8 20.33 -4.02 -3.31
N THR A 9 19.53 -3.02 -3.67
CA THR A 9 18.71 -3.02 -4.88
C THR A 9 19.08 -1.83 -5.73
N HIS A 10 19.35 -2.09 -7.01
CA HIS A 10 19.58 -1.07 -8.02
C HIS A 10 18.40 -1.09 -8.99
N SER A 11 17.59 -0.04 -8.97
CA SER A 11 16.40 0.07 -9.80
C SER A 11 16.59 1.14 -10.87
N PHE A 12 16.47 0.74 -12.13
CA PHE A 12 16.52 1.65 -13.28
C PHE A 12 15.11 1.74 -13.88
N ALA A 13 14.54 2.93 -13.89
CA ALA A 13 13.26 3.21 -14.55
C ALA A 13 13.51 4.04 -15.80
N MET A 14 13.03 3.59 -16.96
CA MET A 14 13.20 4.27 -18.24
C MET A 14 11.91 4.18 -19.06
N GLY A 15 11.64 5.18 -19.91
CA GLY A 15 10.60 5.10 -20.95
C GLY A 15 9.15 5.39 -20.51
N ALA A 16 8.93 5.92 -19.31
CA ALA A 16 7.61 6.45 -18.94
C ALA A 16 7.35 7.78 -19.66
N ALA A 17 6.29 7.86 -20.47
CA ALA A 17 5.97 9.08 -21.23
C ALA A 17 5.79 10.34 -20.36
N ASP A 18 5.42 10.15 -19.09
CA ASP A 18 5.15 11.22 -18.11
C ASP A 18 6.24 11.34 -17.03
N SER A 19 7.32 10.56 -17.08
CA SER A 19 8.37 10.61 -16.05
C SER A 19 9.76 10.41 -16.63
N PRO A 20 10.73 11.26 -16.25
CA PRO A 20 12.10 11.11 -16.71
C PRO A 20 12.68 9.76 -16.28
N SER A 21 13.75 9.35 -16.95
CA SER A 21 14.47 8.15 -16.53
C SER A 21 15.11 8.40 -15.17
N THR A 22 14.79 7.56 -14.20
CA THR A 22 15.29 7.70 -12.83
C THR A 22 16.06 6.46 -12.42
N TYR A 23 17.12 6.70 -11.65
CA TYR A 23 17.87 5.65 -10.98
C TYR A 23 17.60 5.74 -9.48
N ASN A 24 17.15 4.62 -8.92
CA ASN A 24 16.83 4.47 -7.52
C ASN A 24 17.77 3.44 -6.89
N PHE A 25 18.52 3.88 -5.89
CA PHE A 25 19.38 3.03 -5.09
C PHE A 25 18.71 2.70 -3.77
N GLY A 26 18.38 1.42 -3.57
CA GLY A 26 17.74 0.91 -2.36
C GLY A 26 18.68 0.05 -1.54
N THR A 27 18.58 0.16 -0.22
CA THR A 27 19.23 -0.73 0.73
C THR A 27 18.22 -1.16 1.77
N ALA A 28 18.26 -2.42 2.17
CA ALA A 28 17.43 -2.95 3.24
C ALA A 28 18.27 -3.82 4.17
N PHE A 29 18.09 -3.63 5.46
CA PHE A 29 18.67 -4.43 6.52
C PHE A 29 17.56 -5.07 7.34
N ILE A 30 17.61 -6.38 7.47
CA ILE A 30 16.64 -7.22 8.16
C ILE A 30 17.33 -7.84 9.38
N GLY A 31 17.23 -7.16 10.51
CA GLY A 31 17.59 -7.71 11.82
C GLY A 31 16.47 -8.54 12.44
N GLN A 32 16.75 -9.19 13.57
CA GLN A 32 15.78 -10.01 14.30
C GLN A 32 14.60 -9.19 14.87
N GLN A 33 14.86 -7.91 15.21
CA GLN A 33 13.87 -7.00 15.81
C GLN A 33 13.78 -5.66 15.07
N SER A 34 14.71 -5.38 14.15
CA SER A 34 14.77 -4.12 13.41
C SER A 34 14.78 -4.38 11.92
N PHE A 35 13.95 -3.67 11.18
CA PHE A 35 13.98 -3.62 9.72
C PHE A 35 14.26 -2.19 9.30
N LEU A 36 15.39 -1.97 8.64
CA LEU A 36 15.79 -0.66 8.14
C LEU A 36 15.80 -0.74 6.62
N SER A 37 15.30 0.30 5.98
CA SER A 37 15.36 0.42 4.52
C SER A 37 15.60 1.88 4.17
N GLY A 38 16.40 2.11 3.14
CA GLY A 38 16.74 3.44 2.64
C GLY A 38 16.78 3.39 1.13
N ASN A 39 16.02 4.27 0.47
CA ASN A 39 16.04 4.47 -0.97
C ASN A 39 16.50 5.89 -1.26
N LEU A 40 17.35 6.03 -2.27
CA LEU A 40 17.87 7.29 -2.78
C LEU A 40 17.53 7.37 -4.26
N ASP A 41 16.82 8.43 -4.65
CA ASP A 41 16.54 8.73 -6.05
C ASP A 41 17.60 9.67 -6.64
N THR A 42 17.65 9.73 -7.98
CA THR A 42 18.60 10.55 -8.75
C THR A 42 18.43 12.04 -8.49
N ASP A 43 17.21 12.49 -8.17
CA ASP A 43 16.89 13.89 -7.87
C ASP A 43 17.22 14.28 -6.42
N GLY A 44 17.91 13.42 -5.67
CA GLY A 44 18.29 13.65 -4.28
C GLY A 44 17.17 13.42 -3.28
N ASN A 45 16.04 12.87 -3.70
CA ASN A 45 14.96 12.46 -2.80
C ASN A 45 15.39 11.22 -2.02
N VAL A 46 15.31 11.29 -0.69
CA VAL A 46 15.71 10.20 0.22
C VAL A 46 14.46 9.68 0.92
N GLN A 47 14.21 8.38 0.81
CA GLN A 47 13.17 7.70 1.59
C GLN A 47 13.82 6.72 2.54
N ALA A 48 13.75 6.99 3.84
CA ALA A 48 14.19 6.09 4.89
C ALA A 48 12.99 5.50 5.62
N ARG A 49 13.02 4.21 5.93
CA ARG A 49 12.03 3.52 6.76
C ARG A 49 12.72 2.62 7.76
N ALA A 50 12.42 2.82 9.04
CA ALA A 50 12.91 2.06 10.17
C ALA A 50 11.73 1.46 10.93
N ASN A 51 11.60 0.15 10.92
CA ASN A 51 10.66 -0.59 11.77
C ASN A 51 11.44 -1.21 12.93
N TYR A 52 10.93 -1.07 14.13
CA TYR A 52 11.49 -1.66 15.34
C TYR A 52 10.38 -2.39 16.11
N ALA A 53 10.51 -3.70 16.22
CA ALA A 53 9.64 -4.56 17.00
C ALA A 53 10.17 -4.66 18.43
N TRP A 54 9.57 -3.89 19.34
CA TRP A 54 9.87 -3.95 20.78
C TRP A 54 9.51 -5.31 21.37
N THR A 55 8.38 -5.85 20.91
CA THR A 55 7.83 -7.17 21.27
C THR A 55 7.14 -7.73 20.03
N ASN A 56 6.84 -9.03 20.00
CA ASN A 56 6.02 -9.62 18.92
C ASN A 56 4.66 -8.93 18.71
N THR A 57 4.15 -8.25 19.74
CA THR A 57 2.88 -7.52 19.69
C THR A 57 3.05 -6.04 19.40
N ASN A 58 4.23 -5.45 19.62
CA ASN A 58 4.44 -4.00 19.61
C ASN A 58 5.51 -3.63 18.61
N VAL A 59 5.11 -2.95 17.54
CA VAL A 59 6.02 -2.53 16.48
C VAL A 59 5.88 -1.03 16.25
N SER A 60 6.98 -0.30 16.41
CA SER A 60 7.06 1.09 15.98
C SER A 60 7.68 1.16 14.59
N LYS A 61 7.14 2.00 13.72
CA LYS A 61 7.67 2.24 12.38
C LYS A 61 7.88 3.73 12.21
N ILE A 62 8.98 4.10 11.60
CA ILE A 62 9.34 5.47 11.29
C ILE A 62 9.63 5.50 9.80
N GLN A 63 8.93 6.34 9.06
CA GLN A 63 9.17 6.56 7.65
C GLN A 63 9.47 8.03 7.45
N SER A 64 10.52 8.36 6.72
CA SER A 64 10.97 9.71 6.47
C SER A 64 11.27 9.85 4.99
N GLN A 65 10.54 10.71 4.31
CA GLN A 65 10.75 11.05 2.91
C GLN A 65 11.25 12.49 2.87
N LEU A 66 12.54 12.67 2.64
CA LEU A 66 13.15 13.97 2.44
C LEU A 66 13.17 14.24 0.95
N SER A 67 12.46 15.29 0.54
CA SER A 67 12.48 15.76 -0.84
C SER A 67 13.39 16.98 -0.94
N THR A 68 14.04 17.18 -2.09
CA THR A 68 14.89 18.36 -2.34
C THR A 68 14.09 19.66 -2.51
N THR A 69 12.77 19.57 -2.65
CA THR A 69 11.85 20.70 -2.67
C THR A 69 11.49 21.13 -1.24
N PRO A 70 11.73 22.40 -0.86
CA PRO A 70 11.37 22.91 0.46
C PRO A 70 9.88 22.72 0.77
N GLY A 71 9.57 22.12 1.93
CA GLY A 71 8.19 21.93 2.40
C GLY A 71 7.50 20.62 1.99
N GLN A 72 8.15 19.78 1.18
CA GLN A 72 7.63 18.47 0.75
C GLN A 72 8.29 17.29 1.48
N SER A 73 8.98 17.56 2.60
CA SER A 73 9.53 16.50 3.46
C SER A 73 8.41 15.91 4.31
N MET A 74 8.24 14.59 4.24
CA MET A 74 7.24 13.87 5.02
C MET A 74 7.88 12.97 6.08
N LEU A 75 7.57 13.21 7.35
CA LEU A 75 7.92 12.32 8.46
C LEU A 75 6.67 11.62 8.95
N GLN A 76 6.65 10.30 8.92
CA GLN A 76 5.56 9.45 9.41
C GLN A 76 6.05 8.58 10.56
N LEU A 77 5.34 8.63 11.68
CA LEU A 77 5.57 7.78 12.84
C LEU A 77 4.35 6.89 13.00
N GLU A 78 4.51 5.59 12.90
CA GLU A 78 3.46 4.61 13.14
C GLU A 78 3.80 3.78 14.38
N HIS A 79 2.79 3.46 15.18
CA HIS A 79 2.90 2.56 16.31
C HIS A 79 1.77 1.54 16.26
N ASP A 80 2.14 0.29 16.06
CA ASP A 80 1.25 -0.85 15.95
C ASP A 80 1.28 -1.65 17.25
N HIS A 81 0.12 -1.85 17.85
CA HIS A 81 -0.10 -2.66 19.03
C HIS A 81 -1.12 -3.76 18.73
N ASN A 82 -0.63 -4.97 18.55
CA ASN A 82 -1.42 -6.17 18.27
C ASN A 82 -1.74 -6.90 19.59
N GLY A 83 -2.93 -6.67 20.13
CA GLY A 83 -3.49 -7.47 21.22
C GLY A 83 -4.04 -8.83 20.72
N GLN A 84 -4.47 -9.67 21.66
CA GLN A 84 -5.03 -10.99 21.33
C GLN A 84 -6.39 -10.92 20.62
N SER A 85 -7.19 -9.90 20.94
CA SER A 85 -8.56 -9.71 20.42
C SER A 85 -8.78 -8.35 19.76
N TYR A 86 -7.79 -7.47 19.82
CA TYR A 86 -7.84 -6.12 19.27
C TYR A 86 -6.51 -5.71 18.66
N ASN A 87 -6.55 -4.75 17.76
CA ASN A 87 -5.42 -4.16 17.08
C ASN A 87 -5.56 -2.65 17.17
N LEU A 88 -4.53 -1.98 17.68
CA LEU A 88 -4.47 -0.54 17.75
C LEU A 88 -3.29 -0.07 16.90
N ASN A 89 -3.57 0.83 15.97
CA ASN A 89 -2.58 1.42 15.09
C ASN A 89 -2.67 2.94 15.20
N LEU A 90 -1.57 3.59 15.57
CA LEU A 90 -1.48 5.03 15.67
C LEU A 90 -0.46 5.53 14.66
N LYS A 91 -0.87 6.38 13.73
CA LYS A 91 0.01 7.02 12.74
C LYS A 91 0.00 8.52 12.92
N ALA A 92 1.17 9.13 12.88
CA ALA A 92 1.37 10.57 12.90
C ALA A 92 2.18 10.94 11.66
N VAL A 93 1.62 11.77 10.78
CA VAL A 93 2.30 12.28 9.59
C VAL A 93 2.54 13.78 9.77
N ASN A 94 3.79 14.19 9.57
CA ASN A 94 4.29 15.55 9.75
C ASN A 94 3.91 16.19 11.08
N PRO A 95 4.23 15.57 12.23
CA PRO A 95 4.03 16.22 13.51
C PRO A 95 5.00 17.39 13.65
N SER A 96 4.54 18.63 13.44
CA SER A 96 5.32 19.82 13.74
C SER A 96 5.03 20.27 15.18
N VAL A 97 6.04 20.21 16.04
CA VAL A 97 5.92 20.62 17.46
C VAL A 97 5.76 22.14 17.57
N THR A 98 6.27 22.88 16.58
CA THR A 98 6.29 24.35 16.58
C THR A 98 4.94 24.97 16.18
N ASP A 99 4.25 24.41 15.19
CA ASP A 99 2.97 24.95 14.71
C ASP A 99 1.75 24.11 15.14
N SER A 100 1.96 23.01 15.87
CA SER A 100 0.92 22.03 16.26
C SER A 100 0.12 21.49 15.07
N THR A 101 0.73 21.50 13.89
CA THR A 101 0.18 20.97 12.64
C THR A 101 0.61 19.52 12.45
N GLY A 102 -0.23 18.75 11.77
CA GLY A 102 0.03 17.34 11.53
C GLY A 102 -1.24 16.55 11.30
N ILE A 103 -1.07 15.35 10.76
CA ILE A 103 -2.13 14.39 10.55
C ILE A 103 -1.95 13.28 11.58
N LEU A 104 -2.93 13.08 12.43
CA LEU A 104 -2.99 11.98 13.39
C LEU A 104 -4.08 11.02 12.95
N ILE A 105 -3.71 9.77 12.76
CA ILE A 105 -4.60 8.68 12.40
C ILE A 105 -4.57 7.69 13.56
N ALA A 106 -5.71 7.46 14.17
CA ALA A 106 -5.87 6.43 15.18
C ALA A 106 -6.85 5.39 14.64
N SER A 107 -6.37 4.17 14.39
CA SER A 107 -7.19 3.04 13.96
C SER A 107 -7.28 2.02 15.09
N TYR A 108 -8.49 1.56 15.35
CA TYR A 108 -8.79 0.54 16.34
C TYR A 108 -9.67 -0.52 15.69
N LEU A 109 -9.23 -1.77 15.74
CA LEU A 109 -9.95 -2.91 15.17
C LEU A 109 -10.07 -4.01 16.21
N GLN A 110 -11.30 -4.42 16.51
CA GLN A 110 -11.61 -5.43 17.51
C GLN A 110 -12.36 -6.61 16.89
N SER A 111 -11.90 -7.82 17.20
CA SER A 111 -12.59 -9.05 16.81
C SER A 111 -13.73 -9.31 17.79
N ILE A 112 -14.98 -9.16 17.32
CA ILE A 112 -16.18 -9.43 18.12
C ILE A 112 -16.52 -10.93 18.09
N THR A 113 -16.28 -11.57 16.95
CA THR A 113 -16.49 -13.01 16.74
C THR A 113 -15.26 -13.61 16.07
N ARG A 114 -15.16 -14.95 16.01
CA ARG A 114 -14.08 -15.65 15.30
C ARG A 114 -13.98 -15.26 13.81
N ASN A 115 -15.08 -14.82 13.23
CA ASN A 115 -15.22 -14.53 11.81
C ASN A 115 -15.51 -13.05 11.53
N LEU A 116 -15.81 -12.24 12.55
CA LEU A 116 -16.21 -10.84 12.38
C LEU A 116 -15.34 -9.93 13.24
N ALA A 117 -14.69 -8.97 12.59
CA ALA A 117 -13.97 -7.89 13.24
C ALA A 117 -14.53 -6.54 12.79
N LEU A 118 -14.78 -5.66 13.75
CA LEU A 118 -15.22 -4.29 13.51
C LEU A 118 -14.15 -3.34 14.03
N GLY A 119 -13.96 -2.24 13.34
CA GLY A 119 -13.02 -1.20 13.71
C GLY A 119 -13.52 0.18 13.36
N ALA A 120 -12.87 1.17 13.94
CA ALA A 120 -13.04 2.57 13.60
C ALA A 120 -11.67 3.19 13.45
N GLU A 121 -11.55 4.12 12.51
CA GLU A 121 -10.36 4.92 12.31
C GLU A 121 -10.76 6.39 12.38
N ALA A 122 -10.00 7.15 13.14
CA ALA A 122 -10.18 8.58 13.33
C ALA A 122 -8.96 9.28 12.73
N VAL A 123 -9.19 10.06 11.68
CA VAL A 123 -8.18 10.87 11.00
C VAL A 123 -8.42 12.32 11.42
N LEU A 124 -7.54 12.84 12.25
CA LEU A 124 -7.49 14.25 12.61
C LEU A 124 -6.40 14.91 11.77
N GLN A 125 -6.81 15.71 10.78
CA GLN A 125 -5.90 16.51 9.99
C GLN A 125 -5.94 17.94 10.49
N ARG A 126 -4.76 18.46 10.85
CA ARG A 126 -4.54 19.88 11.13
C ARG A 126 -3.55 20.45 10.13
N PRO A 127 -4.00 20.78 8.90
CA PRO A 127 -3.15 21.40 7.89
C PRO A 127 -2.80 22.86 8.23
N THR A 128 -3.59 23.55 9.05
CA THR A 128 -3.37 24.94 9.47
C THR A 128 -3.84 25.13 10.91
N PRO A 129 -3.21 25.98 11.75
CA PRO A 129 -3.60 26.20 13.15
C PRO A 129 -5.08 26.56 13.38
N GLN A 130 -5.77 27.11 12.36
CA GLN A 130 -7.20 27.47 12.42
C GLN A 130 -8.18 26.39 11.94
N GLN A 131 -7.75 25.36 11.19
CA GLN A 131 -8.66 24.39 10.59
C GLN A 131 -8.32 22.96 11.04
N SER A 132 -9.28 22.38 11.77
CA SER A 132 -9.23 21.02 12.29
C SER A 132 -10.27 20.20 11.54
N GLU A 133 -9.82 19.30 10.67
CA GLU A 133 -10.70 18.37 9.97
C GLU A 133 -10.60 17.01 10.65
N SER A 134 -11.70 16.58 11.26
CA SER A 134 -11.83 15.25 11.85
C SER A 134 -12.70 14.40 10.92
N THR A 135 -12.10 13.38 10.33
CA THR A 135 -12.81 12.36 9.56
C THR A 135 -12.82 11.08 10.34
N TYR A 136 -14.01 10.50 10.52
CA TYR A 136 -14.18 9.19 11.10
C TYR A 136 -14.48 8.19 9.99
N SER A 137 -13.82 7.05 10.02
CA SER A 137 -14.13 5.91 9.16
C SER A 137 -14.45 4.69 10.01
N TYR A 138 -15.35 3.85 9.50
CA TYR A 138 -15.70 2.58 10.10
C TYR A 138 -15.22 1.46 9.18
N VAL A 139 -14.69 0.41 9.77
CA VAL A 139 -14.18 -0.76 9.06
C VAL A 139 -14.88 -1.99 9.59
N ALA A 140 -15.36 -2.83 8.68
CA ALA A 140 -15.89 -4.14 8.98
C ALA A 140 -15.11 -5.17 8.16
N LYS A 141 -14.68 -6.24 8.81
CA LYS A 141 -14.03 -7.38 8.18
C LYS A 141 -14.77 -8.65 8.58
N TYR A 142 -15.14 -9.43 7.58
CA TYR A 142 -15.76 -10.74 7.73
C TYR A 142 -14.88 -11.80 7.05
N THR A 143 -14.47 -12.80 7.82
CA THR A 143 -13.57 -13.88 7.38
C THR A 143 -14.35 -15.19 7.40
N GLY A 144 -14.68 -15.70 6.21
CA GLY A 144 -15.21 -17.06 6.03
C GLY A 144 -14.09 -18.10 5.96
N ASN A 145 -14.43 -19.32 5.54
CA ASN A 145 -13.44 -20.39 5.37
C ASN A 145 -12.50 -20.13 4.18
N ASP A 146 -13.07 -19.73 3.04
CA ASP A 146 -12.33 -19.54 1.78
C ASP A 146 -12.45 -18.11 1.21
N TYR A 147 -13.17 -17.23 1.91
CA TYR A 147 -13.38 -15.85 1.47
C TYR A 147 -13.22 -14.84 2.61
N ILE A 148 -12.84 -13.62 2.26
CA ILE A 148 -12.75 -12.48 3.17
C ILE A 148 -13.50 -11.32 2.52
N ALA A 149 -14.51 -10.80 3.21
CA ALA A 149 -15.20 -9.57 2.84
C ALA A 149 -14.76 -8.44 3.76
N THR A 150 -14.45 -7.28 3.21
CA THR A 150 -14.15 -6.06 3.97
C THR A 150 -15.04 -4.93 3.47
N ALA A 151 -15.53 -4.10 4.38
CA ALA A 151 -16.25 -2.89 4.07
C ALA A 151 -15.65 -1.74 4.88
N THR A 152 -15.31 -0.65 4.23
CA THR A 152 -14.87 0.58 4.86
C THR A 152 -15.85 1.69 4.48
N TYR A 153 -16.26 2.46 5.47
CA TYR A 153 -17.10 3.63 5.29
C TYR A 153 -16.39 4.83 5.87
N GLN A 154 -16.00 5.77 5.02
CA GLN A 154 -15.38 7.02 5.42
C GLN A 154 -16.46 8.10 5.54
N GLY A 155 -16.45 8.84 6.65
CA GLY A 155 -17.48 9.82 7.02
C GLY A 155 -17.68 10.96 6.01
N PHE A 156 -16.75 11.13 5.08
CA PHE A 156 -16.87 12.06 3.95
C PHE A 156 -17.76 11.53 2.79
N GLY A 157 -18.39 10.35 2.96
CA GLY A 157 -19.30 9.77 1.98
C GLY A 157 -18.64 8.81 1.00
N ALA A 158 -17.47 8.24 1.32
CA ALA A 158 -16.84 7.18 0.54
C ALA A 158 -17.11 5.82 1.20
N LEU A 159 -17.68 4.88 0.45
CA LEU A 159 -17.88 3.50 0.85
C LEU A 159 -17.04 2.62 -0.07
N GLN A 160 -16.19 1.77 0.49
CA GLN A 160 -15.40 0.81 -0.24
C GLN A 160 -15.69 -0.58 0.30
N ALA A 161 -16.08 -1.51 -0.57
CA ALA A 161 -16.33 -2.90 -0.23
C ALA A 161 -15.42 -3.78 -1.08
N SER A 162 -14.70 -4.70 -0.44
CA SER A 162 -13.82 -5.64 -1.12
C SER A 162 -14.20 -7.06 -0.72
N TYR A 163 -14.11 -7.97 -1.68
CA TYR A 163 -14.41 -9.38 -1.52
C TYR A 163 -13.27 -10.18 -2.13
N TYR A 164 -12.54 -10.91 -1.28
CA TYR A 164 -11.48 -11.81 -1.66
C TYR A 164 -11.99 -13.24 -1.56
N LEU A 165 -11.73 -14.05 -2.58
CA LEU A 165 -12.11 -15.45 -2.65
C LEU A 165 -10.90 -16.27 -3.12
N ARG A 166 -10.47 -17.21 -2.31
CA ARG A 166 -9.45 -18.18 -2.71
C ARG A 166 -10.14 -19.39 -3.33
N TYR A 167 -10.06 -19.54 -4.65
CA TYR A 167 -10.67 -20.67 -5.36
C TYR A 167 -9.79 -21.92 -5.28
N SER A 168 -8.47 -21.75 -5.35
CA SER A 168 -7.49 -22.84 -5.29
C SER A 168 -6.16 -22.31 -4.73
N GLU A 169 -5.22 -23.20 -4.37
CA GLU A 169 -3.86 -22.78 -3.96
C GLU A 169 -3.12 -21.96 -5.02
N LYS A 170 -3.56 -22.07 -6.28
CA LYS A 170 -2.95 -21.38 -7.42
C LYS A 170 -3.79 -20.20 -7.94
N VAL A 171 -5.03 -20.04 -7.48
CA VAL A 171 -5.96 -19.08 -8.06
C VAL A 171 -6.73 -18.35 -6.97
N ASP A 172 -6.52 -17.03 -6.95
CA ASP A 172 -7.21 -16.09 -6.09
C ASP A 172 -8.04 -15.13 -6.94
N PHE A 173 -9.25 -14.82 -6.49
CA PHE A 173 -10.08 -13.78 -7.07
C PHE A 173 -10.33 -12.67 -6.04
N GLY A 174 -10.41 -11.45 -6.52
CA GLY A 174 -10.72 -10.28 -5.73
C GLY A 174 -11.67 -9.37 -6.48
N THR A 175 -12.71 -8.91 -5.81
CA THR A 175 -13.62 -7.88 -6.31
C THR A 175 -13.59 -6.71 -5.35
N GLU A 176 -13.54 -5.50 -5.87
CA GLU A 176 -13.56 -4.27 -5.11
C GLU A 176 -14.60 -3.33 -5.71
N ILE A 177 -15.36 -2.66 -4.85
CA ILE A 177 -16.34 -1.64 -5.22
C ILE A 177 -16.04 -0.42 -4.38
N GLN A 178 -15.71 0.69 -5.03
CA GLN A 178 -15.53 1.99 -4.39
C GLN A 178 -16.63 2.93 -4.85
N LEU A 179 -17.36 3.50 -3.90
CA LEU A 179 -18.46 4.40 -4.12
C LEU A 179 -18.19 5.70 -3.37
N VAL A 180 -18.06 6.80 -4.08
CA VAL A 180 -17.81 8.13 -3.50
C VAL A 180 -19.04 9.00 -3.75
N THR A 181 -19.63 9.49 -2.67
CA THR A 181 -20.82 10.36 -2.67
C THR A 181 -20.53 11.79 -2.19
N ALA A 182 -19.25 12.13 -2.05
CA ALA A 182 -18.79 13.45 -1.63
C ALA A 182 -19.14 14.56 -2.64
N GLY A 183 -19.61 15.70 -2.16
CA GLY A 183 -19.74 16.93 -2.96
C GLY A 183 -20.81 16.92 -4.05
N GLY A 184 -21.84 16.06 -3.95
CA GLY A 184 -22.95 16.01 -4.92
C GLY A 184 -22.67 15.18 -6.17
N ARG A 185 -21.47 14.60 -6.30
CA ARG A 185 -21.11 13.65 -7.35
C ARG A 185 -21.16 12.23 -6.78
N ARG A 186 -21.81 11.31 -7.49
CA ARG A 186 -21.91 9.90 -7.13
C ARG A 186 -21.16 9.09 -8.17
N ASP A 187 -19.88 8.85 -7.91
CA ASP A 187 -19.06 7.98 -8.74
C ASP A 187 -18.92 6.63 -8.06
N ALA A 188 -19.15 5.56 -8.82
CA ALA A 188 -19.01 4.19 -8.39
C ALA A 188 -18.11 3.46 -9.36
N VAL A 189 -17.09 2.79 -8.83
CA VAL A 189 -16.07 2.09 -9.59
C VAL A 189 -15.98 0.68 -9.03
N ALA A 190 -16.31 -0.32 -9.84
CA ALA A 190 -16.16 -1.73 -9.47
C ALA A 190 -15.03 -2.37 -10.28
N THR A 191 -14.04 -2.90 -9.58
CA THR A 191 -12.90 -3.60 -10.15
C THR A 191 -12.97 -5.08 -9.77
N VAL A 192 -12.75 -5.95 -10.74
CA VAL A 192 -12.65 -7.40 -10.56
C VAL A 192 -11.28 -7.83 -11.04
N GLY A 193 -10.56 -8.59 -10.22
CA GLY A 193 -9.25 -9.11 -10.52
C GLY A 193 -9.06 -10.57 -10.15
N GLY A 194 -8.09 -11.19 -10.81
CA GLY A 194 -7.67 -12.56 -10.57
C GLY A 194 -6.15 -12.63 -10.52
N LYS A 195 -5.63 -13.40 -9.56
CA LYS A 195 -4.23 -13.74 -9.44
C LYS A 195 -4.08 -15.24 -9.64
N PHE A 196 -3.23 -15.60 -10.59
CA PHE A 196 -2.88 -16.97 -10.94
C PHE A 196 -1.40 -17.15 -10.63
N GLU A 197 -1.09 -17.95 -9.62
CA GLU A 197 0.28 -18.22 -9.20
C GLU A 197 0.67 -19.65 -9.58
N PHE A 198 1.62 -19.75 -10.50
CA PHE A 198 2.26 -20.98 -10.92
C PHE A 198 3.70 -21.02 -10.40
N ARG A 199 4.31 -22.21 -10.36
CA ARG A 199 5.67 -22.41 -9.82
C ARG A 199 6.74 -21.54 -10.51
N ARG A 200 6.54 -21.20 -11.79
CA ARG A 200 7.49 -20.39 -12.59
C ARG A 200 6.91 -19.07 -13.09
N SER A 201 5.64 -18.77 -12.80
CA SER A 201 4.97 -17.60 -13.35
C SER A 201 3.86 -17.11 -12.42
N THR A 202 3.73 -15.80 -12.27
CA THR A 202 2.59 -15.18 -11.61
C THR A 202 1.88 -14.28 -12.60
N PHE A 203 0.62 -14.56 -12.89
CA PHE A 203 -0.23 -13.71 -13.71
C PHE A 203 -1.25 -12.99 -12.83
N ARG A 204 -1.39 -11.68 -13.01
CA ARG A 204 -2.38 -10.84 -12.33
C ARG A 204 -3.15 -10.08 -13.38
N GLY A 205 -4.47 -10.20 -13.38
CA GLY A 205 -5.34 -9.43 -14.25
C GLY A 205 -6.39 -8.69 -13.43
N GLN A 206 -6.75 -7.49 -13.86
CA GLN A 206 -7.87 -6.73 -13.31
C GLN A 206 -8.63 -6.01 -14.41
N VAL A 207 -9.93 -5.90 -14.22
CA VAL A 207 -10.88 -5.20 -15.10
C VAL A 207 -11.70 -4.28 -14.23
N ASP A 208 -11.81 -3.03 -14.65
CA ASP A 208 -12.60 -2.02 -13.98
C ASP A 208 -13.80 -1.58 -14.84
N THR A 209 -14.91 -1.25 -14.19
CA THR A 209 -16.13 -0.66 -14.78
C THR A 209 -15.90 0.59 -15.62
N THR A 210 -14.78 1.30 -15.42
CA THR A 210 -14.39 2.45 -16.24
C THR A 210 -13.89 2.08 -17.64
N GLY A 211 -13.80 0.77 -17.96
CA GLY A 211 -13.28 0.27 -19.23
C GLY A 211 -11.76 0.10 -19.24
N LYS A 212 -11.13 0.20 -18.08
CA LYS A 212 -9.71 -0.05 -17.90
C LYS A 212 -9.45 -1.53 -17.62
N VAL A 213 -8.53 -2.12 -18.38
CA VAL A 213 -8.05 -3.48 -18.19
C VAL A 213 -6.56 -3.42 -17.94
N ALA A 214 -6.09 -4.02 -16.85
CA ALA A 214 -4.66 -4.13 -16.57
C ALA A 214 -4.26 -5.60 -16.35
N ALA A 215 -3.10 -5.97 -16.87
CA ALA A 215 -2.53 -7.30 -16.70
C ALA A 215 -1.03 -7.18 -16.43
N VAL A 216 -0.54 -8.01 -15.51
CA VAL A 216 0.88 -8.15 -15.19
C VAL A 216 1.23 -9.63 -15.21
N LEU A 217 2.23 -9.99 -15.99
CA LEU A 217 2.82 -11.33 -16.05
C LEU A 217 4.24 -11.25 -15.51
N GLU A 218 4.51 -11.97 -14.43
CA GLU A 218 5.84 -12.26 -13.94
C GLU A 218 6.23 -13.67 -14.36
N GLU A 219 7.39 -13.86 -14.96
CA GLU A 219 7.94 -15.15 -15.33
C GLU A 219 9.37 -15.30 -14.79
N LYS A 220 9.59 -16.34 -13.99
CA LYS A 220 10.89 -16.69 -13.41
C LYS A 220 11.58 -17.68 -14.34
N ILE A 221 12.48 -17.19 -15.18
CA ILE A 221 13.14 -18.00 -16.21
C ILE A 221 14.28 -18.82 -15.59
N VAL A 222 15.12 -18.19 -14.74
CA VAL A 222 16.18 -18.86 -13.98
C VAL A 222 16.21 -18.37 -12.53
N PRO A 223 16.76 -19.14 -11.57
CA PRO A 223 16.97 -18.66 -10.21
C PRO A 223 17.76 -17.36 -10.23
N GLY A 224 17.20 -16.30 -9.63
CA GLY A 224 17.79 -14.96 -9.65
C GLY A 224 17.46 -14.11 -10.87
N PHE A 225 16.64 -14.57 -11.82
CA PHE A 225 16.17 -13.75 -12.94
C PHE A 225 14.66 -13.87 -13.14
N SER A 226 13.96 -12.74 -13.01
CA SER A 226 12.53 -12.64 -13.25
C SER A 226 12.23 -11.60 -14.32
N PHE A 227 11.42 -11.99 -15.29
CA PHE A 227 10.92 -11.12 -16.34
C PHE A 227 9.50 -10.66 -15.99
N LEU A 228 9.22 -9.37 -16.15
CA LEU A 228 7.92 -8.77 -15.85
C LEU A 228 7.38 -8.10 -17.11
N ILE A 229 6.15 -8.41 -17.49
CA ILE A 229 5.41 -7.70 -18.54
C ILE A 229 4.19 -7.09 -17.88
N SER A 230 3.96 -5.80 -18.08
CA SER A 230 2.73 -5.13 -17.67
C SER A 230 2.05 -4.48 -18.87
N GLY A 231 0.73 -4.48 -18.88
CA GLY A 231 -0.09 -3.84 -19.88
C GLY A 231 -1.33 -3.25 -19.23
N GLU A 232 -1.60 -1.98 -19.49
CA GLU A 232 -2.85 -1.31 -19.14
C GLU A 232 -3.50 -0.80 -20.43
N MET A 233 -4.79 -1.05 -20.58
CA MET A 233 -5.58 -0.60 -21.72
C MET A 233 -6.82 0.12 -21.20
N ASP A 234 -6.90 1.41 -21.49
CA ASP A 234 -8.08 2.24 -21.24
C ASP A 234 -8.92 2.32 -22.51
N HIS A 235 -10.00 1.54 -22.54
CA HIS A 235 -10.91 1.51 -23.70
C HIS A 235 -11.69 2.82 -23.86
N SER A 236 -11.89 3.59 -22.78
CA SER A 236 -12.64 4.84 -22.82
C SER A 236 -11.86 5.96 -23.49
N LYS A 237 -10.53 5.95 -23.34
CA LYS A 237 -9.61 6.95 -23.93
C LYS A 237 -8.84 6.44 -25.14
N GLY A 238 -8.96 5.15 -25.48
CA GLY A 238 -8.20 4.51 -26.55
C GLY A 238 -6.69 4.50 -26.29
N GLN A 239 -6.26 4.59 -25.03
CA GLN A 239 -4.84 4.64 -24.66
C GLN A 239 -4.41 3.29 -24.12
N SER A 240 -3.28 2.80 -24.63
CA SER A 240 -2.64 1.57 -24.14
C SER A 240 -1.24 1.91 -23.65
N ARG A 241 -0.90 1.44 -22.45
CA ARG A 241 0.42 1.58 -21.84
C ARG A 241 0.97 0.17 -21.65
N PHE A 242 2.17 -0.07 -22.15
CA PHE A 242 2.87 -1.33 -21.96
C PHE A 242 4.20 -1.06 -21.26
N GLY A 243 4.55 -1.94 -20.33
CA GLY A 243 5.79 -1.90 -19.58
C GLY A 243 6.47 -3.26 -19.61
N VAL A 244 7.79 -3.24 -19.64
CA VAL A 244 8.61 -4.44 -19.51
C VAL A 244 9.66 -4.16 -18.44
N GLY A 245 9.82 -5.11 -17.52
CA GLY A 245 10.77 -5.07 -16.43
C GLY A 245 11.61 -6.33 -16.39
N MET A 246 12.84 -6.21 -15.94
CA MET A 246 13.75 -7.32 -15.67
C MET A 246 14.28 -7.14 -14.26
N MET A 247 14.23 -8.21 -13.47
CA MET A 247 14.77 -8.25 -12.12
C MET A 247 15.88 -9.28 -12.05
N TRP A 248 17.03 -8.86 -11.55
CA TRP A 248 18.17 -9.73 -11.28
C TRP A 248 18.48 -9.74 -9.79
N GLU A 249 18.62 -10.92 -9.22
CA GLU A 249 19.07 -11.17 -7.85
C GLU A 249 20.40 -11.94 -7.94
N VAL A 250 21.44 -11.41 -7.30
CA VAL A 250 22.82 -11.93 -7.35
C VAL A 250 23.30 -12.22 -5.93
#